data_AF-A0A7X6VN81-F1
#
_entry.id   AF-A0A7X6VN81-F1
#
_cell.length_a   1.000
_cell.length_b   1.000
_cell.length_c   1.000
_cell.angle_alpha   90.00
_cell.angle_beta   90.00
_cell.angle_gamma   90.00
#
_symmetry.space_group_name_H-M   'P 1'
#
loop_
_entity.id
_entity.type
_entity.pdbx_description
1 polymer ?
#
loop_
_entity_poly.entity_id
_entity_poly.type
_entity_poly.pdbx_seq_one_letter_code
_entity_poly.pdbx_strand_id
1 'polypeptide(L)' 'MDEFSEKHGDLIEVKVLNARENAEISRLYQVRYVPTLVFLDKEEKMLDKRVGYMPLDALEKHWASLGCELPGVEK' A
#
# COMPACT_ATOMS: atom_id res chain seq x y z
N MET A 1 3.18 -8.73 1.16
CA MET A 1 3.62 -7.52 0.44
C MET A 1 4.47 -7.95 -0.75
N ASP A 2 5.39 -8.88 -0.55
CA ASP A 2 6.16 -9.54 -1.61
C ASP A 2 5.27 -10.08 -2.73
N GLU A 3 4.29 -10.95 -2.42
CA GLU A 3 3.36 -11.50 -3.42
C GLU A 3 2.60 -10.44 -4.23
N PHE A 4 2.23 -9.31 -3.60
CA PHE A 4 1.55 -8.21 -4.30
C PHE A 4 2.51 -7.47 -5.23
N SER A 5 3.74 -7.22 -4.76
CA SER A 5 4.80 -6.62 -5.56
C SER A 5 5.26 -7.54 -6.70
N GLU A 6 5.25 -8.85 -6.52
CA GLU A 6 5.61 -9.80 -7.58
C GLU A 6 4.54 -9.84 -8.67
N LYS A 7 3.25 -9.76 -8.30
CA LYS A 7 2.15 -9.78 -9.25
C LYS A 7 1.93 -8.45 -9.98
N HIS A 8 2.10 -7.34 -9.28
CA HIS A 8 1.70 -6.02 -9.77
C HIS A 8 2.87 -5.02 -9.82
N GLY A 9 4.10 -5.46 -9.56
CA GLY A 9 5.28 -4.61 -9.46
C GLY A 9 5.63 -3.83 -10.72
N ASP A 10 5.21 -4.32 -11.90
CA ASP A 10 5.34 -3.60 -13.17
C ASP A 10 4.46 -2.34 -13.25
N LEU A 11 3.43 -2.24 -12.40
CA LEU A 11 2.42 -1.18 -12.42
C LEU A 11 2.35 -0.41 -11.12
N ILE A 12 2.67 -1.07 -10.00
CA ILE A 12 2.58 -0.52 -8.67
C ILE A 12 3.93 -0.65 -7.99
N GLU A 13 4.45 0.49 -7.56
CA GLU A 13 5.63 0.52 -6.72
C GLU A 13 5.26 0.15 -5.28
N VAL A 14 5.84 -0.95 -4.77
CA VAL A 14 5.65 -1.39 -3.39
C VAL A 14 6.93 -1.10 -2.60
N LYS A 15 6.84 -0.18 -1.64
CA LYS A 15 7.95 0.18 -0.75
C LYS A 15 7.71 -0.33 0.67
N VAL A 16 8.54 -1.27 1.12
CA VAL A 16 8.55 -1.73 2.51
C VAL A 16 9.59 -0.93 3.28
N LEU A 17 9.12 -0.10 4.21
CA LEU A 17 9.97 0.78 5.02
C LEU A 17 9.94 0.35 6.48
N ASN A 18 11.11 0.29 7.10
CA ASN A 18 11.21 0.10 8.54
C ASN A 18 10.87 1.41 9.25
N ALA A 19 9.73 1.43 9.95
CA ALA A 19 9.27 2.61 10.69
C ALA A 19 10.27 3.13 11.74
N ARG A 20 11.09 2.24 12.33
CA ARG A 20 12.11 2.64 13.33
C ARG A 20 13.29 3.37 12.70
N GLU A 21 13.68 2.96 11.51
CA GLU A 21 14.79 3.58 10.77
C GLU A 21 14.32 4.83 10.01
N ASN A 22 13.04 4.88 9.66
CA ASN A 22 12.42 5.97 8.89
C ASN A 22 11.44 6.75 9.77
N ALA A 23 11.97 7.41 10.81
CA ALA A 23 11.16 8.18 11.75
C ALA A 23 10.41 9.36 11.08
N GLU A 24 11.01 9.96 10.05
CA GLU A 24 10.40 11.05 9.27
C GLU A 24 9.13 10.59 8.52
N ILE A 25 9.20 9.45 7.82
CA ILE A 25 8.06 8.85 7.12
C ILE A 25 6.98 8.43 8.11
N SER A 26 7.39 7.84 9.24
CA SER A 26 6.47 7.47 10.31
C SER A 26 5.73 8.68 10.87
N ARG A 27 6.40 9.83 10.99
CA ARG A 27 5.77 11.09 11.42
C ARG A 27 4.87 11.67 10.34
N LEU A 28 5.32 11.69 9.08
CA LEU A 28 4.57 12.19 7.92
C LEU A 28 3.22 11.48 7.78
N TYR A 29 3.23 10.14 7.86
CA TYR A 29 2.03 9.32 7.75
C TYR A 29 1.35 9.02 9.08
N GLN A 30 1.85 9.60 10.18
CA GLN A 30 1.34 9.40 11.54
C GLN A 30 1.17 7.91 11.89
N VAL A 31 2.20 7.12 11.63
CA VAL A 31 2.26 5.69 11.96
C VAL A 31 2.36 5.56 13.48
N ARG A 32 1.31 5.00 14.09
CA ARG A 32 1.25 4.76 15.55
C ARG A 32 1.38 3.28 15.92
N TYR A 33 1.09 2.39 14.97
CA TYR A 33 1.06 0.95 15.15
C TYR A 33 1.68 0.27 13.94
N VAL A 34 2.35 -0.86 14.15
CA VAL A 34 2.96 -1.67 13.08
C VAL A 34 2.29 -3.05 13.02
N PRO A 35 2.01 -3.59 11.82
CA PRO A 35 2.21 -2.98 10.51
C PRO A 35 1.16 -1.90 10.17
N THR A 36 1.56 -0.87 9.41
CA THR A 36 0.65 0.12 8.80
C THR A 36 0.88 0.12 7.30
N LEU A 37 -0.21 0.08 6.54
CA LEU A 37 -0.25 0.16 5.09
C LEU A 37 -0.69 1.58 4.70
N VAL A 38 0.09 2.22 3.84
CA VAL A 38 -0.21 3.54 3.29
C VAL A 38 -0.36 3.39 1.78
N PHE A 39 -1.46 3.89 1.26
CA PHE A 39 -1.79 3.84 -0.16
C PHE A 39 -1.64 5.24 -0.74
N LEU A 40 -0.81 5.37 -1.76
CA LEU A 40 -0.50 6.63 -2.43
C LEU A 40 -0.95 6.56 -3.88
N ASP A 41 -1.33 7.70 -4.45
CA ASP A 41 -1.49 7.83 -5.90
C ASP A 41 -0.15 8.12 -6.59
N LYS A 42 -0.22 8.27 -7.92
CA LYS A 42 0.94 8.60 -8.77
C LYS A 42 1.56 9.99 -8.48
N GLU A 43 0.87 10.86 -7.76
CA GLU A 43 1.34 12.18 -7.32
C GLU A 43 1.81 12.14 -5.86
N GLU A 44 2.04 10.94 -5.32
CA GLU A 44 2.47 10.68 -3.94
C GLU A 44 1.47 11.18 -2.89
N LYS A 45 0.23 11.44 -3.29
CA LYS A 45 -0.83 11.87 -2.38
C LYS A 45 -1.45 10.65 -1.71
N MET A 46 -1.62 10.72 -0.39
CA MET A 46 -2.27 9.65 0.37
C MET A 46 -3.73 9.48 -0.05
N LEU A 47 -4.03 8.33 -0.64
CA LEU A 47 -5.38 7.88 -0.94
C LEU A 47 -6.04 7.30 0.31
N ASP A 48 -5.32 6.42 1.01
CA ASP A 48 -5.83 5.76 2.20
C ASP A 48 -4.71 5.28 3.13
N LYS A 49 -5.07 4.97 4.37
CA LYS A 49 -4.15 4.38 5.36
C LYS A 49 -4.88 3.37 6.22
N ARG A 50 -4.31 2.17 6.36
CA ARG A 50 -4.83 1.13 7.25
C ARG A 50 -3.79 0.58 8.20
N VAL A 51 -4.25 0.30 9.42
CA VAL A 51 -3.45 -0.37 10.45
C VAL A 51 -3.79 -1.85 10.44
N GLY A 52 -2.76 -2.69 10.53
CA GLY A 52 -2.90 -4.13 10.59
C GLY A 52 -2.49 -4.83 9.30
N TYR A 53 -2.61 -6.16 9.33
CA TYR A 53 -2.31 -7.02 8.20
C TYR A 53 -3.51 -7.09 7.24
N MET A 54 -3.21 -7.16 5.95
CA MET A 54 -4.20 -7.37 4.91
C MET A 54 -3.74 -8.51 4.00
N PRO A 55 -4.59 -9.54 3.79
CA PRO A 55 -4.29 -10.59 2.83
C PRO A 55 -4.36 -10.05 1.39
N LEU A 56 -3.71 -10.75 0.46
CA LEU A 56 -3.55 -10.33 -0.93
C LEU A 56 -4.88 -9.97 -1.61
N ASP A 57 -5.90 -10.84 -1.54
CA ASP A 57 -7.22 -10.60 -2.14
C ASP A 57 -7.90 -9.32 -1.60
N ALA A 58 -7.78 -9.07 -0.28
CA ALA A 58 -8.33 -7.86 0.32
C ALA A 58 -7.53 -6.61 -0.09
N LEU A 59 -6.22 -6.74 -0.29
CA LEU A 59 -5.35 -5.67 -0.76
C LEU A 59 -5.67 -5.27 -2.21
N GLU A 60 -5.83 -6.26 -3.08
CA GLU A 60 -6.21 -6.06 -4.48
C GLU A 60 -7.59 -5.41 -4.60
N LYS A 61 -8.58 -5.91 -3.84
CA LYS A 61 -9.92 -5.31 -3.80
C LYS A 61 -9.91 -3.88 -3.26
N HIS A 62 -9.10 -3.62 -2.23
CA HIS A 62 -8.96 -2.27 -1.68
C HIS A 62 -8.35 -1.32 -2.69
N TRP A 63 -7.25 -1.73 -3.32
CA TRP A 63 -6.56 -0.94 -4.32
C TRP A 63 -7.48 -0.58 -5.49
N ALA A 64 -8.24 -1.56 -6.00
CA ALA A 64 -9.27 -1.32 -7.02
C ALA A 64 -10.36 -0.35 -6.53
N SER A 65 -10.79 -0.45 -5.27
CA SER A 65 -11.77 0.46 -4.67
C SER A 65 -11.27 1.90 -4.54
N LEU A 66 -9.96 2.13 -4.53
CA LEU A 66 -9.36 3.48 -4.52
C LEU A 66 -9.35 4.12 -5.91
N GLY A 67 -9.84 3.43 -6.94
CA GLY A 67 -9.82 3.90 -8.33
C GLY A 67 -8.49 3.62 -9.04
N CYS A 68 -7.63 2.81 -8.45
CA CYS A 68 -6.39 2.36 -9.09
C CYS A 68 -6.67 1.02 -9.80
N GLU A 69 -6.90 1.10 -11.11
CA GLU A 69 -7.23 -0.07 -11.93
C GLU A 69 -6.03 -1.03 -12.02
N LEU A 70 -6.24 -2.27 -11.60
CA LEU A 70 -5.31 -3.39 -11.78
C LEU A 70 -5.68 -4.14 -13.06
N PRO A 71 -4.88 -4.09 -14.14
CA PRO A 71 -5.13 -4.91 -15.31
C PRO A 71 -4.96 -6.38 -14.93
N GLY A 72 -6.06 -7.12 -14.88
CA GLY A 72 -6.08 -8.54 -14.50
C GLY A 72 -7.13 -8.92 -13.45
N VAL A 73 -7.82 -7.96 -12.83
CA VAL A 73 -9.04 -8.23 -12.05
C VAL A 73 -10.24 -8.14 -12.99
N GLU A 74 -10.42 -9.15 -13.84
CA GLU A 74 -11.63 -9.28 -14.65
C GLU A 74 -12.86 -9.51 -13.73
N LYS A 75 -13.96 -8.83 -14.06
CA LYS A 75 -15.23 -8.83 -13.32
C LYS A 75 -15.90 -10.20 -13.27
#